data_AF-A0A1Z4BVF6-F1
#
_entry.id   AF-A0A1Z4BVF6-F1
#
_cell.length_a   1.000
_cell.length_b   1.000
_cell.length_c   1.000
_cell.angle_alpha   90.00
_cell.angle_beta   90.00
_cell.angle_gamma   90.00
#
_symmetry.space_group_name_H-M   'P 1'
#
loop_
_entity.id
_entity.type
_entity.pdbx_description
1 polymer ?
#
loop_
_entity_poly.entity_id
_entity_poly.type
_entity_poly.pdbx_seq_one_letter_code
_entity_poly.pdbx_strand_id
1 'polypeptide(L)'
;MPIDNNPVENCIRPIALGKKNWLFAGSERAGQRAAAIQTLLGTAKLNGLNPAAWLKETLEKLPMWPNSRIDELLPLTSEQITAIKQNLPEKATW
;
A
#
# COMPACT_ATOMS: atom_id res chain seq x y z
N MET A 1 -25.04 -13.39 -16.56
CA MET A 1 -25.17 -12.75 -15.24
C MET A 1 -25.17 -11.25 -15.48
N PRO A 2 -26.13 -10.48 -14.93
CA PRO A 2 -26.11 -9.03 -15.06
C PRO A 2 -24.85 -8.46 -14.41
N ILE A 3 -24.38 -7.31 -14.89
CA ILE A 3 -23.19 -6.66 -14.34
C ILE A 3 -23.50 -6.23 -12.91
N ASP A 4 -22.74 -6.75 -11.95
CA ASP A 4 -22.95 -6.49 -10.52
C ASP A 4 -21.68 -5.84 -9.96
N ASN A 5 -21.84 -4.72 -9.26
CA ASN A 5 -20.76 -3.91 -8.70
C ASN A 5 -20.58 -4.15 -7.19
N ASN A 6 -21.38 -5.02 -6.57
CA ASN A 6 -21.39 -5.26 -5.13
C ASN A 6 -20.01 -5.69 -4.59
N PRO A 7 -19.19 -6.51 -5.28
CA PRO A 7 -17.83 -6.81 -4.83
C PRO A 7 -16.94 -5.57 -4.74
N VAL A 8 -17.05 -4.67 -5.72
CA VAL A 8 -16.25 -3.43 -5.77
C VAL A 8 -16.71 -2.45 -4.69
N GLU A 9 -18.03 -2.29 -4.52
CA GLU A 9 -18.61 -1.47 -3.46
C GLU A 9 -18.22 -1.96 -2.07
N ASN A 10 -18.21 -3.28 -1.85
CA ASN A 10 -17.77 -3.89 -0.60
C ASN A 10 -16.29 -3.60 -0.30
N CYS A 11 -15.43 -3.58 -1.33
CA CYS A 11 -14.00 -3.27 -1.18
C CYS A 11 -13.75 -1.80 -0.80
N ILE A 12 -14.50 -0.83 -1.35
CA ILE A 12 -14.31 0.60 -1.07
C ILE A 12 -15.05 1.09 0.18
N ARG A 13 -16.06 0.35 0.66
CA ARG A 13 -16.87 0.76 1.83
C ARG A 13 -16.05 1.10 3.09
N PRO A 14 -15.01 0.35 3.48
CA PRO A 14 -14.18 0.71 4.64
C PRO A 14 -13.48 2.06 4.49
N ILE A 15 -13.05 2.40 3.28
CA ILE A 15 -12.42 3.69 2.95
C ILE A 15 -13.46 4.81 3.04
N ALA A 16 -14.65 4.58 2.50
CA ALA A 16 -15.76 5.54 2.54
C ALA A 16 -16.26 5.82 3.97
N LEU A 17 -16.30 4.80 4.83
CA LEU A 17 -16.62 4.96 6.26
C LEU A 17 -15.52 5.73 7.00
N GLY A 18 -14.26 5.45 6.71
CA GLY A 18 -13.10 6.13 7.29
C GLY A 18 -13.03 7.63 6.96
N LYS A 19 -13.55 8.04 5.79
CA LYS A 19 -13.58 9.45 5.35
C LYS A 19 -14.23 10.40 6.36
N LYS A 20 -15.22 9.96 7.13
CA LYS A 20 -15.84 10.76 8.20
C LYS A 20 -14.96 10.93 9.44
N ASN A 21 -13.98 10.05 9.64
CA ASN A 21 -13.05 10.04 10.78
C ASN A 21 -11.67 10.63 10.46
N TRP A 22 -11.37 10.94 9.19
CA TRP A 22 -10.08 11.49 8.77
C TRP A 22 -10.06 13.01 8.96
N LEU A 23 -10.01 13.44 10.23
CA LEU A 23 -9.97 14.84 10.65
C LEU A 23 -8.76 15.63 10.08
N PHE A 24 -7.76 14.95 9.52
CA PHE A 24 -6.54 15.54 8.95
C PHE A 24 -6.54 15.62 7.42
N ALA A 25 -7.58 15.13 6.74
CA ALA A 25 -7.72 15.21 5.28
C ALA A 25 -8.24 16.57 4.80
N GLY A 26 -7.78 17.67 5.42
CA GLY A 26 -8.13 19.05 5.03
C GLY A 26 -7.24 19.61 3.91
N SER A 27 -6.18 18.90 3.52
CA SER A 27 -5.25 19.28 2.46
C SER A 27 -5.07 18.14 1.46
N GLU A 28 -4.93 18.45 0.18
CA GLU A 28 -4.64 17.49 -0.89
C GLU A 28 -3.44 16.59 -0.55
N ARG A 29 -2.37 17.15 0.01
CA ARG A 29 -1.17 16.40 0.41
C ARG A 29 -1.47 15.37 1.50
N ALA A 30 -2.35 15.70 2.44
CA ALA A 30 -2.78 14.74 3.46
C ALA A 30 -3.65 13.63 2.86
N GLY A 31 -4.51 13.97 1.88
CA GLY A 31 -5.28 13.00 1.10
C GLY A 31 -4.39 12.03 0.32
N GLN A 32 -3.37 12.53 -0.36
CA GLN A 32 -2.41 11.70 -1.12
C GLN A 32 -1.66 10.72 -0.21
N ARG A 33 -1.21 11.18 0.98
CA ARG A 33 -0.56 10.31 1.97
C ARG A 33 -1.51 9.25 2.51
N ALA A 34 -2.74 9.62 2.84
CA ALA A 34 -3.76 8.66 3.28
C ALA A 34 -4.06 7.62 2.19
N ALA A 35 -4.18 8.04 0.93
CA ALA A 35 -4.37 7.15 -0.20
C ALA A 35 -3.20 6.17 -0.35
N ALA A 36 -1.95 6.63 -0.25
CA ALA A 36 -0.77 5.77 -0.31
C ALA A 36 -0.78 4.68 0.78
N ILE A 37 -1.09 5.04 2.03
CA ILE A 37 -1.19 4.09 3.14
C ILE A 37 -2.32 3.08 2.90
N GLN A 38 -3.49 3.54 2.47
CA GLN A 38 -4.63 2.65 2.20
C GLN A 38 -4.34 1.67 1.07
N THR A 39 -3.67 2.12 0.01
CA THR A 39 -3.22 1.25 -1.07
C THR A 39 -2.28 0.18 -0.55
N LEU A 40 -1.29 0.52 0.28
CA LEU A 40 -0.35 -0.46 0.85
C LEU A 40 -1.05 -1.49 1.76
N LEU A 41 -1.97 -1.05 2.61
CA LEU A 41 -2.76 -1.96 3.46
C LEU A 41 -3.68 -2.86 2.62
N GLY A 42 -4.26 -2.34 1.54
CA GLY A 42 -5.03 -3.09 0.57
C GLY A 42 -4.19 -4.16 -0.11
N THR A 43 -3.00 -3.81 -0.59
CA THR A 43 -2.03 -4.75 -1.19
C THR A 43 -1.61 -5.84 -0.20
N ALA A 44 -1.33 -5.49 1.05
CA ALA A 44 -1.01 -6.47 2.10
C ALA A 44 -2.15 -7.48 2.27
N LYS A 45 -3.40 -6.99 2.34
CA LYS A 45 -4.58 -7.86 2.46
C LYS A 45 -4.77 -8.76 1.23
N LEU A 46 -4.57 -8.23 0.02
CA LEU A 46 -4.65 -9.00 -1.22
C LEU A 46 -3.60 -10.10 -1.29
N ASN A 47 -2.42 -9.87 -0.73
CA ASN A 47 -1.34 -10.84 -0.62
C ASN A 47 -1.47 -11.77 0.60
N GLY A 48 -2.60 -11.73 1.32
CA GLY A 48 -2.87 -12.60 2.48
C GLY A 48 -2.08 -12.25 3.74
N LEU A 49 -1.40 -11.10 3.77
CA LEU A 49 -0.67 -10.60 4.94
C LEU A 49 -1.63 -9.87 5.89
N ASN A 50 -1.38 -9.98 7.20
CA ASN A 50 -2.07 -9.13 8.17
C ASN A 50 -1.53 -7.69 8.04
N PRO A 51 -2.36 -6.71 7.61
CA PRO A 51 -1.88 -5.36 7.31
C PRO A 51 -1.29 -4.65 8.53
N ALA A 52 -1.84 -4.90 9.72
CA ALA A 52 -1.34 -4.29 10.96
C ALA A 52 0.00 -4.88 11.40
N ALA A 53 0.17 -6.21 11.25
CA ALA A 53 1.43 -6.87 11.56
C ALA A 53 2.54 -6.41 10.58
N TRP A 54 2.24 -6.39 9.29
CA TRP A 54 3.17 -5.90 8.27
C TRP A 54 3.59 -4.45 8.51
N LEU A 55 2.64 -3.56 8.82
CA LEU A 55 2.93 -2.16 9.08
C LEU A 55 3.85 -1.99 10.30
N LYS A 56 3.57 -2.73 11.38
CA LYS A 56 4.39 -2.70 12.60
C LYS A 56 5.82 -3.14 12.30
N GLU A 57 5.99 -4.31 11.68
CA GLU A 57 7.31 -4.82 11.34
C GLU A 57 8.08 -3.88 10.41
N THR A 58 7.39 -3.28 9.44
CA THR A 58 8.00 -2.34 8.50
C THR A 58 8.51 -1.10 9.21
N LEU A 59 7.70 -0.51 10.10
CA LEU A 59 8.09 0.67 10.89
C LEU A 59 9.22 0.37 11.88
N GLU A 60 9.27 -0.84 12.43
CA GLU A 60 10.37 -1.29 13.31
C GLU A 60 11.69 -1.49 12.54
N LYS A 61 11.62 -1.98 11.29
CA LYS A 61 12.78 -2.21 10.42
C LYS A 61 13.31 -0.93 9.78
N LEU A 62 12.44 0.03 9.50
CA LEU A 62 12.74 1.27 8.75
C LEU A 62 13.97 2.06 9.25
N PRO A 63 14.19 2.27 10.57
CA PRO A 63 15.30 3.09 11.06
C PRO A 63 16.69 2.49 10.78
N MET A 64 16.77 1.18 10.64
CA MET A 64 18.02 0.45 10.43
C MET A 64 18.20 -0.03 8.98
N TRP A 65 17.20 0.18 8.11
CA TRP A 65 17.21 -0.36 6.76
C TRP A 65 17.94 0.56 5.77
N PRO A 66 18.76 0.03 4.86
CA PRO A 66 19.38 0.83 3.83
C PRO A 66 18.36 1.30 2.79
N ASN A 67 18.44 2.58 2.40
CA ASN A 67 17.52 3.18 1.42
C ASN A 67 17.49 2.42 0.08
N SER A 68 18.60 1.79 -0.31
CA SER A 68 18.72 1.00 -1.53
C SER A 68 17.89 -0.30 -1.53
N ARG A 69 17.36 -0.72 -0.37
CA ARG A 69 16.59 -1.97 -0.21
C ARG A 69 15.19 -1.74 0.36
N ILE A 70 14.66 -0.52 0.27
CA ILE A 70 13.32 -0.19 0.77
C ILE A 70 12.23 -1.02 0.08
N ASP A 71 12.43 -1.38 -1.20
CA ASP A 71 11.47 -2.18 -1.97
C ASP A 71 11.18 -3.57 -1.35
N GLU A 72 12.12 -4.09 -0.55
CA GLU A 72 11.97 -5.38 0.13
C GLU A 72 11.03 -5.30 1.34
N LEU A 73 10.73 -4.10 1.84
CA LEU A 73 9.78 -3.88 2.93
C LEU A 73 8.32 -3.78 2.41
N LEU A 74 8.12 -3.72 1.10
CA LEU A 74 6.79 -3.62 0.52
C LEU A 74 5.97 -4.90 0.81
N PRO A 75 4.64 -4.79 0.92
CA PRO A 75 3.78 -5.93 1.22
C PRO A 75 3.53 -6.76 -0.04
N LEU A 76 4.59 -7.14 -0.75
CA LEU A 76 4.57 -7.82 -2.05
C LEU A 76 5.19 -9.21 -1.94
N THR A 77 4.74 -10.13 -2.79
CA THR A 77 5.36 -11.46 -2.89
C THR A 77 6.78 -11.35 -3.45
N SER A 78 7.66 -12.29 -3.10
CA SER A 78 9.06 -12.33 -3.60
C SER A 78 9.13 -12.30 -5.13
N GLU A 79 8.16 -12.92 -5.80
CA GLU A 79 7.99 -12.92 -7.26
C GLU A 79 7.69 -11.52 -7.79
N GLN A 80 6.80 -10.78 -7.13
CA GLN A 80 6.43 -9.41 -7.52
C GLN A 80 7.60 -8.44 -7.32
N ILE A 81 8.35 -8.60 -6.22
CA ILE A 81 9.56 -7.80 -5.97
C ILE A 81 10.61 -8.06 -7.06
N THR A 82 10.76 -9.33 -7.47
CA THR A 82 11.68 -9.71 -8.56
C THR A 82 11.23 -9.12 -9.89
N ALA A 83 9.93 -9.16 -10.19
CA ALA A 83 9.36 -8.56 -11.38
C ALA A 83 9.52 -7.02 -11.40
N ILE A 84 9.41 -6.34 -10.25
CA ILE A 84 9.67 -4.89 -10.15
C ILE A 84 11.14 -4.59 -10.43
N LYS A 85 12.07 -5.36 -9.84
CA LYS A 85 13.51 -5.20 -10.07
C LYS A 85 13.89 -5.46 -11.54
N GLN A 86 13.20 -6.38 -12.22
CA GLN A 86 13.41 -6.67 -13.64
C GLN A 86 12.82 -5.62 -14.59
N ASN A 87 11.70 -4.99 -14.20
CA ASN A 87 11.02 -3.97 -15.01
C ASN A 87 11.48 -2.53 -14.71
N LEU A 88 12.39 -2.34 -13.76
CA LEU A 88 12.97 -1.03 -13.53
C LEU A 88 13.91 -0.70 -14.70
N PRO A 89 13.65 0.35 -15.50
CA PRO A 89 14.57 0.72 -16.56
C PRO A 89 15.93 1.01 -15.93
N GLU A 90 17.00 0.42 -16.48
CA GLU A 90 18.41 0.60 -16.03
C GLU A 90 18.87 2.09 -15.96
N LYS A 91 18.01 3.04 -16.35
CA LYS A 91 18.29 4.47 -16.47
C LYS A 91 17.25 5.29 -15.70
N ALA A 92 17.24 5.17 -14.39
CA ALA A 92 16.75 6.23 -13.51
C ALA A 92 17.94 6.74 -12.67
N THR A 93 18.91 7.34 -13.36
CA THR A 93 19.96 8.15 -12.76
C THR A 93 19.35 9.48 -12.32
N TRP A 94 19.23 9.70 -11.01
CA TRP A 94 19.17 11.05 -10.44
C TRP A 94 20.57 11.64 -10.39
#